data_AF-A0A4P1K501-F1
#
_entry.id   AF-A0A4P1K501-F1
#
_cell.length_a   1.000
_cell.length_b   1.000
_cell.length_c   1.000
_cell.angle_alpha   90.00
_cell.angle_beta   90.00
_cell.angle_gamma   90.00
#
_symmetry.space_group_name_H-M   'P 1'
#
loop_
_entity.id
_entity.type
_entity.pdbx_description
1 polymer ?
#
loop_
_entity_poly.entity_id
_entity_poly.type
_entity_poly.pdbx_seq_one_letter_code
_entity_poly.pdbx_strand_id
1 'polypeptide(L)'
;MSLKDDRAGRLILSLRRQGVTDARVLKAMESIDRAVFVHEKFLDQAWEDQALPIDCAQTISQPFIVGLMTQALDVQPRHRVLEIGTGSGYQCAVLSRMARFVYSVERYKSLLNEAENRLENPWDR
;
A
#
# COMPACT_ATOMS: atom_id res chain seq x y z
N MET A 1 -5.06 -27.94 -8.20
CA MET A 1 -5.49 -26.57 -8.54
C MET A 1 -5.58 -25.81 -7.22
N SER A 2 -4.46 -25.22 -6.79
CA SER A 2 -4.38 -24.57 -5.47
C SER A 2 -5.25 -23.32 -5.50
N LEU A 3 -6.20 -23.23 -4.57
CA LEU A 3 -6.99 -22.03 -4.30
C LEU A 3 -6.02 -20.95 -3.83
N LYS A 4 -5.37 -20.27 -4.77
CA LYS A 4 -4.62 -19.05 -4.46
C LYS A 4 -5.60 -18.11 -3.80
N ASP A 5 -5.21 -17.70 -2.60
CA ASP A 5 -5.93 -16.80 -1.73
C ASP A 5 -6.56 -15.61 -2.50
N ASP A 6 -7.88 -15.67 -2.68
CA ASP A 6 -8.68 -14.71 -3.47
C ASP A 6 -9.01 -13.43 -2.65
N ARG A 7 -8.48 -13.31 -1.42
CA ARG A 7 -8.72 -12.13 -0.55
C ARG A 7 -8.33 -10.82 -1.23
N ALA A 8 -7.19 -10.79 -1.93
CA ALA A 8 -6.75 -9.62 -2.68
C ALA A 8 -7.74 -9.23 -3.79
N GLY A 9 -8.19 -10.21 -4.59
CA GLY A 9 -9.16 -9.97 -5.66
C GLY A 9 -10.48 -9.42 -5.13
N ARG A 10 -10.99 -9.98 -4.03
CA ARG A 10 -12.21 -9.49 -3.36
C ARG A 10 -12.06 -8.07 -2.83
N LEU A 11 -10.93 -7.74 -2.22
CA LEU A 11 -10.63 -6.38 -1.78
C LEU A 11 -10.67 -5.42 -2.97
N ILE A 12 -9.93 -5.70 -4.04
CA ILE A 12 -9.89 -4.84 -5.24
C ILE A 12 -11.28 -4.65 -5.85
N LEU A 13 -12.10 -5.70 -5.93
CA LEU A 13 -13.49 -5.59 -6.39
C LEU A 13 -14.34 -4.72 -5.46
N SER A 14 -14.16 -4.83 -4.15
CA SER A 14 -14.83 -3.97 -3.16
C SER A 14 -14.43 -2.50 -3.34
N LEU A 15 -13.13 -2.20 -3.44
CA LEU A 15 -12.63 -0.84 -3.64
C LEU A 15 -13.19 -0.19 -4.90
N ARG A 16 -13.28 -0.96 -5.99
CA ARG A 16 -13.90 -0.51 -7.23
C ARG A 16 -15.37 -0.13 -7.04
N ARG A 17 -16.13 -0.94 -6.30
CA ARG A 17 -17.55 -0.66 -6.00
C ARG A 17 -17.73 0.58 -5.10
N GLN A 18 -16.76 0.86 -4.23
CA GLN A 18 -16.79 2.01 -3.33
C GLN A 18 -16.38 3.34 -3.99
N GLY A 19 -15.76 3.32 -5.18
CA GLY A 19 -15.44 4.54 -5.94
C GLY A 19 -13.97 4.72 -6.33
N VAL A 20 -13.10 3.74 -6.07
CA VAL A 20 -11.75 3.72 -6.65
C VAL A 20 -11.85 3.20 -8.09
N THR A 21 -11.99 4.11 -9.05
CA THR A 21 -12.31 3.79 -10.45
C THR A 21 -11.10 3.79 -11.39
N ASP A 22 -9.98 4.41 -11.01
CA ASP A 22 -8.75 4.41 -11.83
C ASP A 22 -8.15 3.00 -11.88
N ALA A 23 -8.18 2.41 -13.08
CA ALA A 23 -7.67 1.07 -13.33
C ALA A 23 -6.16 0.95 -13.09
N ARG A 24 -5.38 2.03 -13.25
CA ARG A 24 -3.95 2.06 -12.95
C ARG A 24 -3.71 1.95 -11.45
N VAL A 25 -4.52 2.63 -10.65
CA VAL A 25 -4.46 2.58 -9.17
C VAL A 25 -4.82 1.19 -8.68
N LEU A 26 -5.96 0.64 -9.13
CA LEU A 26 -6.39 -0.71 -8.74
C LEU A 26 -5.34 -1.76 -9.11
N LYS A 27 -4.75 -1.66 -10.32
CA LYS A 27 -3.68 -2.56 -10.76
C LYS A 27 -2.41 -2.42 -9.92
N ALA A 28 -2.02 -1.20 -9.55
CA ALA A 28 -0.88 -0.97 -8.67
C ALA A 28 -1.10 -1.65 -7.31
N MET A 29 -2.27 -1.43 -6.70
CA MET A 29 -2.65 -2.05 -5.42
C MET A 29 -2.73 -3.58 -5.50
N GLU A 30 -3.28 -4.13 -6.58
CA GLU A 30 -3.37 -5.58 -6.82
C GLU A 30 -1.98 -6.23 -6.97
N SER A 31 -1.03 -5.50 -7.56
CA SER A 31 0.34 -5.99 -7.78
C SER A 31 1.23 -5.98 -6.55
N ILE A 32 0.72 -5.52 -5.40
CA ILE A 32 1.46 -5.37 -4.15
C ILE A 32 0.82 -6.27 -3.11
N ASP A 33 1.62 -7.17 -2.53
CA ASP A 33 1.17 -7.93 -1.37
C ASP A 33 1.12 -7.00 -0.15
N ARG A 34 -0.09 -6.56 0.20
CA ARG A 34 -0.33 -5.70 1.36
C ARG A 34 0.11 -6.36 2.67
N ALA A 35 0.11 -7.69 2.77
CA ALA A 35 0.49 -8.40 3.99
C ALA A 35 1.96 -8.16 4.41
N VAL A 36 2.85 -7.89 3.44
CA VAL A 36 4.25 -7.52 3.70
C VAL A 36 4.38 -6.25 4.54
N PHE A 37 3.38 -5.36 4.46
CA PHE A 37 3.35 -4.05 5.12
C PHE A 37 2.53 -4.04 6.42
N VAL A 38 2.09 -5.21 6.88
CA VAL A 38 1.23 -5.38 8.05
C VAL A 38 2.01 -6.13 9.12
N HIS A 39 1.82 -5.76 10.39
CA HIS A 39 2.41 -6.51 11.50
C HIS A 39 1.82 -7.93 11.53
N GLU A 40 2.66 -8.94 11.81
CA GLU A 40 2.30 -10.37 11.87
C GLU A 40 0.97 -10.68 12.60
N LYS A 41 0.63 -9.92 13.66
CA LYS A 41 -0.60 -10.10 14.44
C LYS A 41 -1.89 -9.80 13.68
N PHE A 42 -1.78 -9.12 12.54
CA PHE A 42 -2.91 -8.67 11.73
C PHE A 42 -2.89 -9.25 10.31
N LEU A 43 -2.09 -10.29 10.03
CA LEU A 43 -2.01 -10.92 8.70
C LEU A 43 -3.36 -11.44 8.19
N ASP A 44 -4.19 -11.99 9.08
CA ASP A 44 -5.53 -12.45 8.74
C ASP A 44 -6.44 -11.31 8.24
N GLN A 45 -6.13 -10.08 8.65
CA GLN A 45 -6.88 -8.87 8.33
C GLN A 45 -6.20 -8.02 7.24
N ALA A 46 -5.09 -8.48 6.65
CA ALA A 46 -4.27 -7.66 5.74
C ALA A 46 -5.04 -7.20 4.48
N TRP A 47 -6.06 -7.95 4.06
CA TRP A 47 -6.92 -7.63 2.91
C TRP A 47 -8.31 -7.14 3.29
N GLU A 48 -8.55 -6.89 4.57
CA GLU A 48 -9.77 -6.21 5.00
C GLU A 48 -9.64 -4.71 4.73
N ASP A 49 -10.75 -4.09 4.33
CA ASP A 49 -10.79 -2.66 4.02
C ASP A 49 -10.85 -1.82 5.31
N GLN A 50 -9.79 -1.88 6.11
CA GLN A 50 -9.65 -1.17 7.37
C GLN A 50 -8.21 -0.69 7.59
N ALA A 51 -8.06 0.32 8.44
CA ALA A 51 -6.75 0.71 8.95
C ALA A 51 -6.27 -0.34 9.98
N LEU A 52 -4.97 -0.64 9.98
CA LEU A 52 -4.37 -1.57 10.94
C LEU A 52 -3.27 -0.88 11.73
N PRO A 53 -3.12 -1.18 13.03
CA PRO A 53 -2.01 -0.64 13.83
C PRO A 53 -0.65 -1.10 13.29
N ILE A 54 0.31 -0.18 13.33
CA ILE A 54 1.73 -0.45 13.17
C ILE A 54 2.49 0.14 14.36
N ASP A 55 3.81 0.01 14.37
CA ASP A 55 4.66 0.53 15.43
C ASP A 55 4.55 2.06 15.59
N CYS A 56 5.07 2.55 16.72
CA CYS A 56 5.03 3.98 17.08
C CYS A 56 3.60 4.57 17.16
N ALA A 57 2.60 3.74 17.50
CA ALA A 57 1.18 4.11 17.57
C ALA A 57 0.65 4.73 16.25
N GLN A 58 1.22 4.34 15.12
CA GLN A 58 0.76 4.73 13.80
C GLN A 58 -0.17 3.64 13.23
N THR A 59 -0.72 3.90 12.04
CA THR A 59 -1.55 2.92 11.32
C THR A 59 -1.16 2.85 9.86
N ILE A 60 -1.21 1.65 9.27
CA ILE A 60 -1.32 1.51 7.81
C ILE A 60 -2.76 1.90 7.41
N SER A 61 -2.87 2.84 6.48
CA SER A 61 -4.17 3.38 6.04
C SER A 61 -5.09 2.32 5.44
N GLN A 62 -6.39 2.53 5.59
CA GLN A 62 -7.44 1.76 4.93
C GLN A 62 -7.19 1.70 3.40
N PRO A 63 -7.27 0.53 2.76
CA PRO A 63 -7.08 0.37 1.32
C PRO A 63 -7.93 1.34 0.47
N PHE A 64 -9.19 1.55 0.83
CA PHE A 64 -10.05 2.52 0.15
C PHE A 64 -9.48 3.94 0.15
N ILE A 65 -8.97 4.40 1.28
CA ILE A 65 -8.37 5.73 1.39
C ILE A 65 -7.07 5.83 0.56
N VAL A 66 -6.24 4.80 0.59
CA VAL A 66 -5.04 4.70 -0.28
C VAL A 66 -5.43 4.84 -1.76
N GLY A 67 -6.45 4.09 -2.19
CA GLY A 67 -6.95 4.13 -3.56
C GLY A 67 -7.51 5.50 -3.95
N LEU A 68 -8.35 6.11 -3.10
CA LEU A 68 -8.92 7.43 -3.36
C LEU A 68 -7.86 8.53 -3.43
N MET A 69 -6.93 8.57 -2.47
CA MET A 69 -5.84 9.56 -2.46
C MET A 69 -4.97 9.44 -3.70
N THR A 70 -4.60 8.20 -4.07
CA THR A 70 -3.74 7.95 -5.23
C THR A 70 -4.45 8.32 -6.55
N GLN A 71 -5.74 8.01 -6.65
CA GLN A 71 -6.56 8.42 -7.79
C GLN A 71 -6.68 9.94 -7.89
N ALA A 72 -6.96 10.63 -6.78
CA ALA A 72 -7.10 12.08 -6.76
C ALA A 72 -5.79 12.81 -7.08
N LEU A 73 -4.65 12.21 -6.76
CA LEU A 73 -3.33 12.74 -7.08
C LEU A 73 -2.99 12.67 -8.59
N ASP A 74 -3.72 11.84 -9.36
CA ASP A 74 -3.51 11.58 -10.79
C ASP A 74 -2.03 11.42 -11.17
N VAL A 75 -1.38 10.45 -10.53
CA VAL A 75 0.05 10.19 -10.71
C VAL A 75 0.33 9.75 -12.14
N GLN A 76 1.26 10.45 -12.80
CA GLN A 76 1.72 10.13 -14.15
C GLN A 76 3.12 9.49 -14.12
N PRO A 77 3.47 8.65 -15.11
CA PRO A 77 4.75 7.92 -15.16
C PRO A 77 6.02 8.77 -15.12
N ARG A 78 5.92 10.08 -15.37
CA ARG A 78 7.05 11.02 -15.34
C ARG A 78 7.11 11.87 -14.06
N HIS A 79 6.10 11.78 -13.19
CA HIS A 79 6.03 12.57 -11.98
C HIS A 79 7.10 12.15 -10.96
N ARG A 80 7.49 13.14 -10.16
CA ARG A 80 8.25 12.96 -8.92
C ARG A 80 7.28 13.27 -7.79
N VAL A 81 7.02 12.29 -6.95
CA VAL A 81 6.05 12.39 -5.85
C VAL A 81 6.80 12.55 -4.54
N LEU A 82 6.34 13.43 -3.67
CA LEU A 82 6.76 13.51 -2.27
C LEU A 82 5.62 12.97 -1.40
N GLU A 83 5.92 11.94 -0.62
CA GLU A 83 5.06 11.40 0.43
C GLU A 83 5.58 11.88 1.80
N ILE A 84 4.66 12.36 2.64
CA ILE A 84 4.96 12.75 4.01
C ILE A 84 4.28 11.74 4.94
N GLY A 85 5.08 11.01 5.70
CA GLY A 85 4.66 9.90 6.54
C GLY A 85 4.78 8.56 5.79
N THR A 86 5.98 7.99 5.74
CA THR A 86 6.22 6.67 5.13
C THR A 86 5.44 5.55 5.84
N GLY A 87 5.36 5.62 7.17
CA GLY A 87 4.65 4.63 7.99
C GLY A 87 5.14 3.21 7.71
N SER A 88 4.24 2.33 7.26
CA SER A 88 4.60 0.96 6.90
C SER A 88 5.37 0.84 5.57
N GLY A 89 5.26 1.83 4.69
CA GLY A 89 5.77 1.81 3.32
C GLY A 89 4.75 1.42 2.24
N TYR A 90 3.50 1.07 2.60
CA TYR A 90 2.52 0.57 1.64
C TYR A 90 2.09 1.61 0.59
N GLN A 91 1.78 2.84 1.01
CA GLN A 91 1.40 3.92 0.08
C GLN A 91 2.59 4.31 -0.83
N CYS A 92 3.81 4.37 -0.28
CA CYS A 92 5.05 4.51 -1.05
C CYS A 92 5.17 3.43 -2.15
N ALA A 93 4.93 2.16 -1.79
CA ALA A 93 4.95 1.05 -2.74
C ALA A 93 3.90 1.21 -3.85
N VAL A 94 2.67 1.64 -3.52
CA VAL A 94 1.62 1.91 -4.51
C VAL A 94 2.05 3.03 -5.46
N LEU A 95 2.58 4.14 -4.93
CA LEU A 95 3.04 5.28 -5.72
C LEU A 95 4.24 4.91 -6.62
N SER A 96 5.13 4.03 -6.16
CA SER A 96 6.32 3.63 -6.91
C SER A 96 5.99 2.81 -8.17
N ARG A 97 4.80 2.17 -8.21
CA ARG A 97 4.28 1.51 -9.43
C ARG A 97 3.77 2.49 -10.48
N MET A 98 3.56 3.77 -10.12
CA MET A 98 2.89 4.76 -10.96
C MET A 98 3.76 5.97 -11.31
N ALA A 99 4.66 6.38 -10.41
CA ALA A 99 5.53 7.53 -10.57
C ALA A 99 6.93 7.15 -11.09
N ARG A 100 7.68 8.14 -11.60
CA ARG A 100 9.10 7.94 -11.94
C ARG A 100 9.96 7.84 -10.68
N PHE A 101 9.68 8.70 -9.71
CA PHE A 101 10.38 8.77 -8.43
C PHE A 101 9.38 9.05 -7.33
N VAL A 102 9.56 8.37 -6.19
CA VAL A 102 8.85 8.65 -4.95
C VAL A 102 9.91 8.98 -3.90
N TYR A 103 9.79 10.16 -3.32
CA TYR A 103 10.53 10.57 -2.13
C TYR A 103 9.58 10.43 -0.96
N SER A 104 9.94 9.67 0.06
CA SER A 104 9.11 9.52 1.25
C SER A 104 9.89 10.00 2.48
N VAL A 105 9.20 10.67 3.40
CA VAL A 105 9.79 11.20 4.63
C VAL A 105 9.07 10.62 5.84
N GLU A 106 9.85 10.10 6.79
CA GLU A 106 9.34 9.56 8.05
C GLU A 106 10.12 10.16 9.23
N ARG A 107 9.39 10.50 10.29
CA ARG A 107 9.96 11.09 11.51
C ARG A 107 10.45 10.03 12.50
N TYR A 108 9.87 8.84 12.48
CA TYR A 108 10.24 7.74 13.35
C TYR A 108 11.29 6.85 12.67
N LYS A 109 12.54 6.90 13.15
CA LYS A 109 13.65 6.13 12.59
C LYS A 109 13.37 4.61 12.52
N SER A 110 12.67 4.05 13.51
CA SER A 110 12.27 2.64 13.50
C SER A 110 11.33 2.31 12.33
N LEU A 111 10.30 3.13 12.11
CA LEU A 111 9.39 2.95 10.98
C LEU A 111 10.08 3.13 9.64
N LEU A 112 10.97 4.13 9.52
CA LEU A 112 11.75 4.32 8.30
C LEU A 112 12.56 3.07 7.94
N ASN A 113 13.32 2.55 8.91
CA ASN A 113 14.14 1.35 8.70
C ASN A 113 13.27 0.13 8.31
N GLU A 114 12.11 -0.05 8.95
CA GLU A 114 11.19 -1.13 8.59
C GLU A 114 10.62 -0.97 7.18
N ALA A 115 10.20 0.23 6.82
CA ALA A 115 9.68 0.52 5.49
C ALA A 115 10.74 0.31 4.41
N GLU A 116 11.99 0.75 4.64
CA GLU A 116 13.12 0.48 3.74
C GLU A 116 13.31 -1.03 3.54
N ASN A 117 13.37 -1.81 4.62
CA ASN A 117 13.50 -3.27 4.53
C ASN A 117 12.37 -3.95 3.75
N ARG A 118 11.13 -3.48 3.92
CA ARG A 118 9.95 -3.99 3.19
C ARG A 118 9.95 -3.58 1.71
N LEU A 119 10.50 -2.41 1.39
CA LEU A 119 10.58 -1.89 0.02
C LEU A 119 11.76 -2.47 -0.77
N GLU A 120 12.88 -2.81 -0.11
CA GLU A 120 14.09 -3.38 -0.72
C GLU A 120 13.96 -4.87 -1.09
N ASN A 121 13.13 -5.64 -0.38
CA ASN A 121 12.90 -7.07 -0.63
C ASN A 121 11.47 -7.38 -1.10
N PRO A 122 11.01 -6.87 -2.26
CA PRO A 122 9.58 -6.83 -2.53
C PRO A 122 8.95 -8.20 -2.88
N TRP A 123 9.72 -9.29 -3.12
CA TRP A 123 9.16 -10.57 -3.64
C TRP A 123 9.88 -11.86 -3.19
N ASP A 124 10.75 -11.83 -2.18
CA ASP A 124 11.57 -12.99 -1.76
C ASP A 124 11.09 -13.55 -0.40
N ARG A 125 9.83 -14.02 -0.35
CA ARG A 125 9.31 -15.02 0.61
C ARG A 125 8.14 -15.79 0.01
#